data_AF-A0A497P900-F1
#
_entry.id   AF-A0A497P900-F1
#
_cell.length_a   1.000
_cell.length_b   1.000
_cell.length_c   1.000
_cell.angle_alpha   90.00
_cell.angle_beta   90.00
_cell.angle_gamma   90.00
#
_symmetry.space_group_name_H-M   'P 1'
#
loop_
_entity.id
_entity.type
_entity.pdbx_description
1 polymer ?
#
loop_
_entity_poly.entity_id
_entity_poly.type
_entity_poly.pdbx_seq_one_letter_code
_entity_poly.pdbx_strand_id
1 'polypeptide(L)'
;MDFAAEAPVTEKVGLLRGAETGGYSDKAIPTWGNLQEHYESRWVKEKTKFQTELKANFFALVERFASGKQEVFTLTAPERREKLYTAAFLELFESGYAPHIGDVERIAGKRARKLYVTLPHNYSSV
;
A
#
# COMPACT_ATOMS: atom_id res chain seq x y z
N MET A 1 -31.64 -60.92 17.27
CA MET A 1 -31.31 -59.57 17.76
C MET A 1 -29.81 -59.56 17.98
N ASP A 2 -29.07 -59.26 16.91
CA ASP A 2 -27.61 -59.26 16.92
C ASP A 2 -27.11 -57.90 17.38
N PHE A 3 -26.46 -57.87 18.54
CA PHE A 3 -25.77 -56.69 19.04
C PHE A 3 -24.45 -56.54 18.27
N ALA A 4 -24.35 -55.46 17.50
CA ALA A 4 -23.12 -55.06 16.82
C ALA A 4 -22.01 -54.82 17.86
N ALA A 5 -20.92 -55.58 17.76
CA ALA A 5 -19.72 -55.35 18.53
C ALA A 5 -19.07 -54.04 18.08
N GLU A 6 -19.06 -53.03 18.96
CA GLU A 6 -18.29 -51.81 18.77
C GLU A 6 -16.79 -52.13 18.79
N ALA A 7 -16.12 -51.92 17.66
CA ALA A 7 -14.67 -52.03 17.57
C ALA A 7 -14.01 -50.93 18.43
N PRO A 8 -12.94 -51.24 19.17
CA PRO A 8 -12.24 -50.24 19.98
C PRO A 8 -11.65 -49.14 19.09
N VAL A 9 -11.92 -47.89 19.47
CA VAL A 9 -11.53 -46.63 18.80
C VAL A 9 -10.01 -46.47 18.58
N THR A 10 -9.19 -47.40 19.07
CA THR A 10 -7.72 -47.33 19.05
C THR A 10 -7.09 -47.63 17.69
N GLU A 11 -7.76 -48.33 16.76
CA GLU A 11 -7.19 -48.60 15.43
C GLU A 11 -7.26 -47.40 14.46
N LYS A 12 -8.23 -46.49 14.62
CA LYS A 12 -8.34 -45.30 13.76
C LYS A 12 -7.30 -44.22 14.06
N VAL A 13 -6.60 -44.31 15.20
CA VAL A 13 -5.50 -43.38 15.54
C VAL A 13 -4.19 -43.80 14.86
N GLY A 14 -4.06 -45.08 14.47
CA GLY A 14 -2.85 -45.59 13.79
C GLY A 14 -2.73 -45.16 12.33
N LEU A 15 -3.84 -44.90 11.64
CA LEU A 15 -3.84 -44.56 10.21
C LEU A 15 -3.53 -43.08 9.92
N LEU A 16 -3.60 -42.20 10.92
CA LEU A 16 -3.26 -40.78 10.80
C LEU A 16 -1.76 -40.48 11.00
N ARG A 17 -0.91 -41.49 11.23
CA ARG A 17 0.54 -41.31 11.26
C ARG A 17 1.21 -41.32 9.88
N GLY A 18 0.46 -41.64 8.82
CA GLY A 18 0.98 -41.77 7.45
C GLY A 18 0.64 -40.63 6.49
N ALA A 19 -0.20 -39.68 6.90
CA ALA A 19 -0.64 -38.58 6.06
C ALA A 19 -0.27 -37.23 6.70
N GLU A 20 0.76 -36.60 6.13
CA GLU A 20 0.91 -35.13 6.09
C GLU A 20 1.32 -34.41 7.39
N THR A 21 2.40 -34.84 8.04
CA THR A 21 3.24 -33.96 8.86
C THR A 21 4.42 -33.43 8.06
N GLY A 22 4.15 -32.90 6.87
CA GLY A 22 5.09 -32.03 6.15
C GLY A 22 5.27 -30.72 6.92
N GLY A 23 6.21 -30.69 7.86
CA GLY A 23 6.89 -29.48 8.34
C GLY A 23 6.01 -28.33 8.83
N TYR A 24 5.12 -28.56 9.80
CA TYR A 24 4.55 -27.45 10.58
C TYR A 24 5.54 -26.92 11.63
N SER A 25 6.57 -27.71 11.97
CA SER A 25 7.63 -27.37 12.93
C SER A 25 8.67 -26.38 12.40
N ASP A 26 8.78 -26.21 11.09
CA ASP A 26 9.76 -25.30 10.44
C ASP A 26 9.20 -23.91 10.11
N LYS A 27 7.91 -23.68 10.35
CA LYS A 27 7.28 -22.37 10.14
C LYS A 27 7.29 -21.59 11.45
N ALA A 28 8.45 -21.02 11.80
CA ALA A 28 8.54 -20.08 12.90
C ALA A 28 7.61 -18.89 12.62
N ILE A 29 6.71 -18.60 13.57
CA ILE A 29 5.84 -17.41 13.49
C ILE A 29 6.76 -16.18 13.50
N PRO A 30 6.70 -15.30 12.49
CA PRO A 30 7.53 -14.11 12.44
C PRO A 30 7.36 -13.27 13.71
N THR A 31 8.46 -12.74 14.23
CA THR A 31 8.40 -11.75 15.30
C THR A 31 7.72 -10.47 14.80
N TRP A 32 7.18 -9.67 15.71
CA TRP A 32 6.63 -8.36 15.36
C TRP A 32 7.66 -7.47 14.64
N GLY A 33 8.93 -7.51 15.08
CA GLY A 33 10.03 -6.78 14.41
C GLY A 33 10.22 -7.21 12.96
N ASN A 34 10.24 -8.52 12.69
CA ASN A 34 10.40 -9.04 11.31
C ASN A 34 9.23 -8.62 10.41
N LEU A 35 8.01 -8.59 10.95
CA LEU A 35 6.83 -8.12 10.21
C LEU A 35 6.91 -6.62 9.92
N GLN A 36 7.28 -5.84 10.93
CA GLN A 36 7.41 -4.39 10.83
C GLN A 36 8.45 -4.02 9.77
N GLU A 37 9.67 -4.58 9.84
CA GLU A 37 10.74 -4.35 8.86
C GLU A 37 10.30 -4.70 7.44
N HIS A 38 9.58 -5.82 7.27
CA HIS A 38 9.09 -6.22 5.95
C HIS A 38 8.06 -5.25 5.37
N TYR A 39 7.12 -4.75 6.18
CA TYR A 39 6.14 -3.76 5.74
C TYR A 39 6.78 -2.39 5.48
N GLU A 40 7.73 -1.99 6.31
CA GLU A 40 8.50 -0.75 6.14
C GLU A 40 9.35 -0.80 4.86
N SER A 41 10.05 -1.90 4.59
CA SER A 41 10.82 -2.09 3.36
C SER A 41 9.96 -1.97 2.10
N ARG A 42 8.74 -2.54 2.13
CA ARG A 42 7.77 -2.39 1.04
C ARG A 42 7.35 -0.94 0.87
N TRP A 43 7.04 -0.25 1.96
CA TRP A 43 6.66 1.16 1.91
C TRP A 43 7.81 2.04 1.40
N VAL A 44 9.05 1.81 1.83
CA VAL A 44 10.22 2.58 1.39
C VAL A 44 10.37 2.50 -0.13
N LYS A 45 10.26 1.31 -0.73
CA LYS A 45 10.31 1.14 -2.19
C LYS A 45 9.18 1.89 -2.90
N GLU A 46 7.96 1.79 -2.37
CA GLU A 46 6.77 2.45 -2.92
C GLU A 46 6.87 3.97 -2.80
N LYS A 47 7.35 4.47 -1.66
CA LYS A 47 7.65 5.88 -1.39
C LYS A 47 8.70 6.41 -2.37
N THR A 48 9.82 5.71 -2.55
CA THR A 48 10.86 6.15 -3.50
C THR A 48 10.31 6.24 -4.92
N LYS A 49 9.55 5.22 -5.36
CA LYS A 49 8.90 5.25 -6.68
C LYS A 49 7.96 6.44 -6.82
N PHE A 50 7.07 6.64 -5.85
CA PHE A 50 6.14 7.76 -5.80
C PHE A 50 6.88 9.10 -5.87
N GLN A 51 7.92 9.28 -5.05
CA GLN A 51 8.72 10.50 -5.00
C GLN A 51 9.50 10.77 -6.29
N THR A 52 10.00 9.73 -6.96
CA THR A 52 10.66 9.87 -8.28
C THR A 52 9.66 10.30 -9.36
N GLU A 53 8.49 9.64 -9.43
CA GLU A 53 7.42 10.01 -10.36
C GLU A 53 6.94 11.44 -10.09
N LEU A 54 6.77 11.80 -8.82
CA LEU A 54 6.36 13.13 -8.40
C LEU A 54 7.38 14.19 -8.83
N LYS A 55 8.68 13.98 -8.61
CA LYS A 55 9.74 14.91 -9.05
C LYS A 55 9.77 15.08 -10.56
N ALA A 56 9.76 13.97 -11.31
CA ALA A 56 9.81 14.01 -12.78
C ALA A 56 8.64 14.80 -13.37
N ASN A 57 7.44 14.57 -12.82
CA ASN A 57 6.23 15.26 -13.29
C ASN A 57 6.13 16.69 -12.74
N PHE A 58 6.71 16.99 -11.59
CA PHE A 58 6.72 18.34 -11.02
C PHE A 58 7.47 19.34 -11.91
N PHE A 59 8.58 18.94 -12.53
CA PHE A 59 9.26 19.77 -13.53
C PHE A 59 8.32 20.16 -14.68
N ALA A 60 7.56 19.20 -15.22
CA ALA A 60 6.59 19.47 -16.27
C ALA A 60 5.47 20.42 -15.80
N LEU A 61 5.03 20.31 -14.54
CA LEU A 61 4.04 21.20 -13.95
C LEU A 61 4.56 22.65 -13.87
N VAL A 62 5.81 22.84 -13.46
CA VAL A 62 6.47 24.16 -13.37
C VAL A 62 6.65 24.79 -14.76
N GLU A 63 7.13 24.03 -15.75
CA GLU A 63 7.28 24.52 -17.12
C GLU A 63 5.94 24.94 -17.73
N ARG A 64 4.89 24.16 -17.52
CA ARG A 64 3.54 24.51 -18.00
C ARG A 64 2.95 25.69 -17.25
N PHE A 65 3.21 25.80 -15.96
CA PHE A 65 2.81 26.98 -15.21
C PHE A 65 3.50 28.25 -15.72
N ALA A 66 4.80 28.18 -16.04
CA ALA A 66 5.54 29.27 -16.68
C ALA A 66 4.95 29.64 -18.05
N SER A 67 4.29 28.71 -18.73
CA SER A 67 3.52 28.98 -19.97
C SER A 67 2.13 29.62 -19.73
N GLY A 68 1.79 29.97 -18.48
CA GLY A 68 0.53 30.61 -18.11
C GLY A 68 -0.65 29.65 -17.89
N LYS A 69 -0.39 28.34 -17.80
CA LYS A 69 -1.45 27.32 -17.60
C LYS A 69 -1.40 26.78 -16.18
N GLN A 70 -2.47 26.98 -15.43
CA GLN A 70 -2.65 26.29 -14.14
C GLN A 70 -3.16 24.87 -14.41
N GLU A 71 -2.30 23.88 -14.17
CA GLU A 71 -2.67 22.46 -14.25
C GLU A 71 -2.78 21.84 -12.86
N VAL A 72 -3.78 20.99 -12.67
CA VAL A 72 -3.95 20.19 -11.45
C VAL A 72 -3.25 18.86 -11.70
N PHE A 73 -2.13 18.62 -11.00
CA PHE A 73 -1.46 17.34 -11.11
C PHE A 73 -2.22 16.27 -10.32
N THR A 74 -2.51 15.13 -10.93
CA THR A 74 -3.34 14.09 -10.31
C THR A 74 -2.53 12.81 -10.14
N LEU A 75 -2.38 12.35 -8.90
CA LEU A 75 -1.78 11.06 -8.56
C LEU A 75 -2.85 10.13 -8.00
N THR A 76 -2.73 8.84 -8.28
CA THR A 76 -3.65 7.84 -7.73
C THR A 76 -2.99 7.14 -6.56
N ALA A 77 -3.58 7.25 -5.36
CA ALA A 77 -3.11 6.58 -4.15
C ALA A 77 -4.14 5.57 -3.62
N PRO A 78 -3.72 4.42 -3.07
CA PRO A 78 -4.63 3.52 -2.37
C PRO A 78 -5.27 4.23 -1.17
N GLU A 79 -6.60 4.15 -1.03
CA GLU A 79 -7.34 4.87 0.02
C GLU A 79 -6.79 4.56 1.43
N ARG A 80 -6.47 3.29 1.70
CA ARG A 80 -5.96 2.86 3.02
C ARG A 80 -4.60 3.45 3.38
N ARG A 81 -3.86 3.98 2.40
CA ARG A 81 -2.50 4.49 2.56
C ARG A 81 -2.39 5.98 2.27
N GLU A 82 -3.51 6.66 2.03
CA GLU A 82 -3.56 8.10 1.72
C GLU A 82 -2.63 8.93 2.61
N LYS A 83 -2.71 8.76 3.94
CA LYS A 83 -1.87 9.48 4.90
C LYS A 83 -0.36 9.31 4.67
N LEU A 84 0.07 8.12 4.28
CA LEU A 84 1.49 7.84 3.98
C LEU A 84 1.93 8.57 2.72
N TYR A 85 1.09 8.61 1.70
CA TYR A 85 1.35 9.32 0.44
C TYR A 85 1.35 10.83 0.64
N THR A 86 0.41 11.37 1.43
CA THR A 86 0.38 12.79 1.80
C THR A 86 1.63 13.18 2.58
N ALA A 87 2.06 12.36 3.55
CA ALA A 87 3.30 12.59 4.30
C ALA A 87 4.53 12.55 3.37
N ALA A 88 4.62 11.56 2.47
CA ALA A 88 5.70 11.46 1.50
C ALA A 88 5.76 12.63 0.51
N PHE A 89 4.60 13.23 0.20
CA PHE A 89 4.51 14.46 -0.59
C PHE A 89 5.06 15.66 0.20
N LEU A 90 4.59 15.86 1.43
CA LEU A 90 5.02 16.98 2.28
C LEU A 90 6.50 16.91 2.67
N GLU A 91 7.08 15.72 2.68
CA GLU A 91 8.52 15.54 2.87
C GLU A 91 9.37 16.06 1.70
N LEU A 92 8.82 16.06 0.48
CA LEU A 92 9.50 16.60 -0.70
C LEU A 92 9.25 18.08 -0.92
N PHE A 93 8.05 18.53 -0.58
CA PHE A 93 7.58 19.88 -0.82
C PHE A 93 7.24 20.51 0.51
N GLU A 94 8.18 21.30 1.03
CA GLU A 94 7.93 22.13 2.21
C GLU A 94 6.79 23.13 1.93
N SER A 95 6.09 23.52 3.01
CA SER A 95 4.80 24.25 3.20
C SER A 95 4.19 25.15 2.11
N GLY A 96 4.87 25.46 1.01
CA GLY A 96 4.36 26.21 -0.12
C GLY A 96 3.42 25.43 -1.05
N TYR A 97 3.29 24.11 -0.93
CA TYR A 97 2.43 23.30 -1.80
C TYR A 97 1.31 22.63 -1.00
N ALA A 98 0.07 22.75 -1.48
CA ALA A 98 -1.10 22.14 -0.86
C ALA A 98 -1.52 20.89 -1.65
N PRO A 99 -1.40 19.68 -1.06
CA PRO A 99 -2.03 18.50 -1.61
C PRO A 99 -3.52 18.48 -1.24
N HIS A 100 -4.39 18.31 -2.24
CA HIS A 100 -5.82 18.14 -2.08
C HIS A 100 -6.21 16.69 -2.35
N ILE A 101 -7.06 16.11 -1.52
CA ILE A 101 -7.49 14.72 -1.66
C ILE A 101 -8.89 14.71 -2.27
N GLY A 102 -9.01 14.04 -3.41
CA GLY A 102 -10.26 13.81 -4.11
C GLY A 102 -11.10 12.68 -3.51
N ASP A 103 -12.27 12.50 -4.10
CA ASP A 103 -13.21 11.44 -3.74
C ASP A 103 -12.63 10.04 -3.98
N VAL A 104 -13.25 9.07 -3.31
CA VAL A 104 -12.90 7.65 -3.47
C VAL A 104 -13.44 7.15 -4.80
N GLU A 105 -12.55 6.67 -5.64
CA GLU A 105 -12.85 6.03 -6.92
C GLU A 105 -12.47 4.55 -6.90
N ARG A 106 -13.10 3.74 -7.77
CA ARG A 106 -12.71 2.35 -7.99
C ARG A 106 -11.89 2.24 -9.26
N ILE A 107 -10.62 1.89 -9.11
CA ILE A 107 -9.68 1.67 -10.22
C ILE A 107 -9.23 0.22 -10.18
N ALA A 108 -9.50 -0.53 -11.26
CA ALA A 108 -9.17 -1.96 -11.36
C ALA A 108 -9.64 -2.78 -10.12
N GLY A 109 -10.85 -2.51 -9.63
CA GLY A 109 -11.43 -3.18 -8.46
C GLY A 109 -10.87 -2.75 -7.10
N LYS A 110 -9.90 -1.82 -7.05
CA LYS A 110 -9.32 -1.28 -5.82
C LYS A 110 -9.86 0.12 -5.54
N ARG A 111 -10.14 0.40 -4.26
CA ARG A 111 -10.51 1.74 -3.80
C ARG A 111 -9.26 2.62 -3.75
N ALA A 112 -9.26 3.68 -4.54
CA ALA A 112 -8.18 4.63 -4.65
C ALA A 112 -8.73 6.05 -4.51
N ARG A 113 -7.88 6.98 -4.10
CA ARG A 113 -8.18 8.41 -4.10
C ARG A 113 -7.22 9.12 -5.02
N LYS A 114 -7.70 10.20 -5.63
CA LYS A 114 -6.86 11.12 -6.37
C LYS A 114 -6.21 12.11 -5.41
N LEU A 115 -4.90 12.24 -5.46
CA LEU A 115 -4.14 13.29 -4.81
C LEU A 115 -3.89 14.37 -5.86
N TYR A 116 -4.58 15.48 -5.71
CA TYR A 116 -4.43 16.67 -6.53
C TYR A 116 -3.34 17.56 -5.93
N VAL A 117 -2.37 17.97 -6.74
CA VAL A 117 -1.31 18.90 -6.31
C VAL A 117 -1.48 20.20 -7.09
N THR A 118 -1.57 21.30 -6.36
CA THR A 118 -1.61 22.65 -6.92
C THR A 118 -0.36 23.41 -6.53
N LEU A 119 0.25 24.11 -7.51
CA LEU A 119 1.31 25.07 -7.24
C LEU A 119 0.76 26.25 -6.42
N PRO A 120 1.55 26.84 -5.51
CA PRO A 120 1.15 28.05 -4.80
C PRO A 120 0.77 29.15 -5.79
N HIS A 121 -0.31 29.88 -5.49
CA HIS A 121 -0.81 31.01 -6.29
C HIS A 121 0.24 32.11 -6.55
N ASN A 122 1.37 32.10 -5.83
CA ASN A 122 2.38 33.14 -5.83
C ASN A 122 3.30 33.20 -7.07
N TYR A 123 3.23 32.26 -8.01
CA TYR A 123 3.98 32.39 -9.27
C TYR A 123 3.19 33.12 -10.38
N SER A 124 1.92 33.49 -10.17
CA SER A 124 1.06 34.16 -11.18
C SER A 124 0.94 35.68 -11.03
N SER A 125 1.78 36.33 -10.22
CA SER A 125 1.86 37.79 -10.22
C SER A 125 3.26 38.26 -9.87
N VAL A 126 4.11 38.45 -10.88
CA VAL A 126 4.66 39.75 -11.35
C VAL A 126 5.29 39.49 -12.73
#